data_AF-A0A7C5GTM8-F1
#
_entry.id   AF-A0A7C5GTM8-F1
#
_cell.length_a   1.000
_cell.length_b   1.000
_cell.length_c   1.000
_cell.angle_alpha   90.00
_cell.angle_beta   90.00
_cell.angle_gamma   90.00
#
_symmetry.space_group_name_H-M   'P 1'
#
loop_
_entity.id
_entity.type
_entity.pdbx_description
1 polymer ?
#
loop_
_entity_poly.entity_id
_entity_poly.type
_entity_poly.pdbx_seq_one_letter_code
_entity_poly.pdbx_strand_id
1 'polypeptide(L)'
;GVTGMRLKHTQSGDTQNIDVHGVFVAIGHKPNTALFEGQLAMENGYLTVNSGLQGKATQTSVEGVYAAGDVMDHIYRQAITSAGTGCMAALDAEKFLDEQA
;
A
#
# COMPACT_ATOMS: atom_id res chain seq x y z
N GLY A 1 11.69 23.97 -14.46
CA GLY A 1 10.22 23.89 -14.35
C GLY A 1 9.66 23.45 -15.68
N VAL A 2 8.37 23.09 -15.72
CA VAL A 2 7.64 22.96 -16.98
C VAL A 2 7.15 24.33 -17.44
N THR A 3 6.71 24.45 -18.70
CA THR A 3 6.15 25.71 -19.24
C THR A 3 4.64 25.67 -19.43
N GLY A 4 4.03 24.48 -19.37
CA GLY A 4 2.60 24.32 -19.55
C GLY A 4 2.16 22.86 -19.49
N MET A 5 0.85 22.66 -19.59
CA MET A 5 0.21 21.35 -19.71
C MET A 5 -0.90 21.40 -20.78
N ARG A 6 -1.14 20.28 -21.44
CA ARG A 6 -2.29 20.11 -22.34
C ARG A 6 -3.34 19.25 -21.65
N LEU A 7 -4.53 19.80 -21.48
CA LEU A 7 -5.70 19.06 -20.98
C LEU A 7 -6.57 18.61 -22.14
N LYS A 8 -7.23 17.46 -21.97
CA LYS A 8 -8.27 16.96 -22.88
C LYS A 8 -9.60 16.91 -22.13
N HIS A 9 -10.64 17.52 -22.68
CA HIS A 9 -11.97 17.48 -22.12
C HIS A 9 -12.51 16.04 -22.17
N THR A 10 -13.05 15.53 -21.05
CA THR A 10 -13.43 14.11 -20.91
C THR A 10 -14.64 13.70 -21.76
N GLN A 11 -15.51 14.65 -22.11
CA GLN A 11 -16.72 14.39 -22.92
C GLN A 11 -16.54 14.76 -24.40
N SER A 12 -16.23 16.03 -24.72
CA SER A 12 -16.08 16.47 -26.12
C SER A 12 -14.77 16.03 -26.78
N GLY A 13 -13.73 15.74 -26.01
CA GLY A 13 -12.41 15.38 -26.53
C GLY A 13 -11.55 16.57 -26.98
N ASP A 14 -12.06 17.80 -26.88
CA ASP A 14 -11.31 19.02 -27.20
C ASP A 14 -10.08 19.18 -26.31
N THR A 15 -9.04 19.82 -26.84
CA THR A 15 -7.80 20.04 -26.09
C THR A 15 -7.53 21.51 -25.83
N GLN A 16 -7.00 21.82 -24.64
CA GLN A 16 -6.59 23.15 -24.23
C GLN A 16 -5.15 23.11 -23.68
N ASN A 17 -4.32 24.08 -24.07
CA ASN A 17 -3.02 24.30 -23.44
C ASN A 17 -3.16 25.34 -22.32
N ILE A 18 -2.50 25.09 -21.18
CA ILE A 18 -2.46 25.98 -20.02
C ILE A 18 -1.00 26.21 -19.65
N ASP A 19 -0.57 27.47 -19.61
CA ASP A 19 0.78 27.83 -19.21
C ASP A 19 0.91 27.75 -17.68
N VAL A 20 1.88 26.95 -17.22
CA VAL A 20 2.14 26.73 -15.80
C VAL A 20 3.63 26.53 -15.58
N HIS A 21 4.14 26.99 -14.43
CA HIS A 21 5.55 26.85 -14.08
C HIS A 21 5.86 25.52 -13.35
N GLY A 22 4.83 24.79 -12.91
CA GLY A 22 4.93 23.51 -12.22
C GLY A 22 3.65 22.70 -12.29
N VAL A 23 3.78 21.37 -12.31
CA VAL A 23 2.66 20.41 -12.31
C VAL A 23 2.90 19.41 -11.19
N PHE A 24 1.90 19.23 -10.33
CA PHE A 24 1.92 18.27 -9.23
C PHE A 24 0.91 17.15 -9.53
N VAL A 25 1.40 15.92 -9.67
CA VAL A 25 0.55 14.75 -9.95
C VAL A 25 0.19 14.07 -8.64
N ALA A 26 -1.07 14.17 -8.23
CA ALA A 26 -1.59 13.62 -6.98
C ALA A 26 -2.77 12.67 -7.22
N ILE A 27 -2.54 11.61 -8.00
CA ILE A 27 -3.58 10.61 -8.39
C ILE A 27 -3.70 9.44 -7.39
N GLY A 28 -3.19 9.60 -6.18
CA GLY A 28 -3.13 8.55 -5.16
C GLY A 28 -1.84 7.74 -5.17
N HIS A 29 -1.75 6.77 -4.26
CA HIS A 29 -0.57 5.95 -4.04
C HIS A 29 -0.82 4.52 -4.51
N LYS A 30 0.09 3.99 -5.33
CA LYS A 30 0.19 2.55 -5.58
C LYS A 30 1.04 1.93 -4.46
N PRO A 31 0.61 0.82 -3.82
CA PRO A 31 1.44 0.12 -2.85
C PRO A 31 2.74 -0.39 -3.48
N ASN A 32 3.86 -0.27 -2.77
CA ASN A 32 5.20 -0.64 -3.24
C ASN A 32 5.45 -2.15 -3.10
N THR A 33 4.66 -2.97 -3.81
CA THR A 33 4.61 -4.42 -3.62
C THR A 33 5.04 -5.22 -4.84
N ALA A 34 5.47 -4.56 -5.91
CA ALA A 34 5.85 -5.21 -7.17
C ALA A 34 6.93 -6.29 -7.02
N LEU A 35 7.82 -6.16 -6.03
CA LEU A 35 8.88 -7.14 -5.75
C LEU A 35 8.34 -8.47 -5.19
N PHE A 36 7.10 -8.49 -4.67
CA PHE A 36 6.48 -9.65 -4.04
C PHE A 36 5.48 -10.37 -4.95
N GLU A 37 5.28 -9.89 -6.17
CA GLU A 37 4.38 -10.51 -7.15
C GLU A 37 4.79 -11.98 -7.40
N GLY A 38 3.83 -12.88 -7.30
CA GLY A 38 4.05 -14.33 -7.46
C GLY A 38 4.67 -15.02 -6.23
N GLN A 39 5.06 -14.29 -5.20
CA GLN A 39 5.65 -14.84 -3.96
C GLN A 39 4.69 -14.73 -2.76
N LEU A 40 3.96 -13.61 -2.66
CA LEU A 40 2.96 -13.38 -1.63
C LEU A 40 1.58 -13.23 -2.27
N ALA A 41 0.53 -13.67 -1.55
CA ALA A 41 -0.84 -13.44 -1.97
C ALA A 41 -1.18 -11.93 -1.92
N MET A 42 -1.85 -11.46 -2.96
CA MET A 42 -2.09 -10.04 -3.20
C MET A 42 -3.47 -9.81 -3.81
N GLU A 43 -4.09 -8.69 -3.44
CA GLU A 43 -5.33 -8.20 -4.04
C GLU A 43 -5.18 -6.73 -4.43
N ASN A 44 -5.38 -6.42 -5.71
CA ASN A 44 -5.25 -5.05 -6.25
C ASN A 44 -3.93 -4.35 -5.89
N GLY A 45 -2.84 -5.11 -5.77
CA GLY A 45 -1.52 -4.63 -5.39
C GLY A 45 -1.25 -4.57 -3.88
N TYR A 46 -2.24 -4.84 -3.02
CA TYR A 46 -2.04 -4.89 -1.57
C TYR A 46 -1.69 -6.31 -1.13
N LEU A 47 -0.80 -6.47 -0.15
CA LEU A 47 -0.49 -7.76 0.44
C LEU A 47 -1.69 -8.23 1.28
N THR A 48 -2.14 -9.46 1.06
CA THR A 48 -3.20 -10.05 1.88
C THR A 48 -2.61 -10.53 3.21
N VAL A 49 -3.29 -10.25 4.30
CA VAL A 49 -2.95 -10.71 5.65
C VAL A 49 -4.13 -11.45 6.27
N ASN A 50 -3.88 -12.27 7.28
CA ASN A 50 -4.93 -13.04 7.98
C ASN A 50 -6.03 -12.16 8.57
N SER A 51 -5.67 -10.99 9.12
CA SER A 51 -6.57 -10.12 9.87
C SER A 51 -7.28 -10.89 11.00
N GLY A 52 -8.47 -10.45 11.40
CA GLY A 52 -9.30 -11.12 12.40
C GLY A 52 -8.82 -10.90 13.85
N LEU A 53 -9.33 -11.74 14.75
CA LEU A 53 -9.21 -11.56 16.21
C LEU A 53 -8.46 -12.70 16.93
N GLN A 54 -7.92 -13.67 16.18
CA GLN A 54 -7.35 -14.91 16.73
C GLN A 54 -5.81 -14.88 16.80
N GLY A 55 -5.18 -13.71 16.65
CA GLY A 55 -3.72 -13.55 16.59
C GLY A 55 -3.14 -13.85 15.20
N LYS A 56 -1.83 -13.59 15.02
CA LYS A 56 -1.15 -13.67 13.71
C LYS A 56 -1.87 -12.85 12.64
N ALA A 57 -2.40 -11.68 13.01
CA ALA A 57 -3.28 -10.87 12.15
C ALA A 57 -2.52 -10.24 10.98
N THR A 58 -1.21 -10.02 11.13
CA THR A 58 -0.35 -9.41 10.10
C THR A 58 0.36 -10.42 9.22
N GLN A 59 0.19 -11.71 9.52
CA GLN A 59 0.79 -12.83 8.80
C GLN A 59 0.26 -12.88 7.35
N THR A 60 1.19 -12.98 6.41
CA THR A 60 0.89 -13.13 4.97
C THR A 60 0.67 -14.60 4.61
N SER A 61 0.52 -14.91 3.31
CA SER A 61 0.42 -16.27 2.80
C SER A 61 1.65 -17.16 3.06
N VAL A 62 2.79 -16.59 3.42
CA VAL A 62 4.03 -17.32 3.72
C VAL A 62 4.36 -17.18 5.20
N GLU A 63 4.40 -18.30 5.92
CA GLU A 63 4.70 -18.35 7.35
C GLU A 63 6.03 -17.64 7.67
N GLY A 64 6.01 -16.79 8.70
CA GLY A 64 7.18 -15.97 9.09
C GLY A 64 7.34 -14.67 8.29
N VAL A 65 6.47 -14.41 7.30
CA VAL A 65 6.43 -13.12 6.58
C VAL A 65 5.18 -12.34 6.97
N TYR A 66 5.36 -11.10 7.42
CA TYR A 66 4.32 -10.22 7.94
C TYR A 66 4.23 -8.92 7.13
N ALA A 67 3.04 -8.33 7.04
CA ALA A 67 2.82 -7.04 6.39
C ALA A 67 2.08 -6.06 7.32
N ALA A 68 2.51 -4.79 7.30
CA ALA A 68 1.98 -3.72 8.14
C ALA A 68 1.90 -2.37 7.38
N GLY A 69 1.01 -1.50 7.82
CA GLY A 69 0.70 -0.22 7.18
C GLY A 69 0.05 -0.30 5.80
N ASP A 70 0.17 0.79 5.04
CA ASP A 70 -0.51 1.03 3.76
C ASP A 70 -0.26 -0.05 2.68
N VAL A 71 0.77 -0.91 2.81
CA VAL A 71 0.99 -2.02 1.86
C VAL A 71 -0.05 -3.12 1.97
N MET A 72 -0.79 -3.21 3.08
CA MET A 72 -1.90 -4.14 3.29
C MET A 72 -3.23 -3.44 3.65
N ASP A 73 -3.20 -2.14 3.98
CA ASP A 73 -4.39 -1.33 4.27
C ASP A 73 -4.76 -0.41 3.10
N HIS A 74 -5.77 -0.80 2.33
CA HIS A 74 -6.30 0.04 1.24
C HIS A 74 -7.42 0.99 1.69
N ILE A 75 -7.89 0.91 2.95
CA ILE A 75 -9.07 1.62 3.45
C ILE A 75 -8.69 2.85 4.27
N TYR A 76 -7.93 2.69 5.36
CA TYR A 76 -7.74 3.77 6.33
C TYR A 76 -6.54 4.65 6.01
N ARG A 77 -5.38 4.05 5.71
CA ARG A 77 -4.16 4.76 5.23
C ARG A 77 -3.76 5.94 6.10
N GLN A 78 -3.82 5.77 7.43
CA GLN A 78 -3.44 6.80 8.38
C GLN A 78 -2.13 6.42 9.07
N ALA A 79 -1.35 7.42 9.46
CA ALA A 79 -0.13 7.20 10.24
C ALA A 79 -0.40 6.38 11.50
N ILE A 80 -1.52 6.63 12.19
CA ILE A 80 -1.87 5.91 13.42
C ILE A 80 -2.31 4.46 13.17
N THR A 81 -3.02 4.16 12.07
CA THR A 81 -3.40 2.79 11.73
C THR A 81 -2.19 1.98 11.26
N SER A 82 -1.30 2.63 10.50
CA SER A 82 -0.01 2.07 10.11
C SER A 82 0.89 1.76 11.32
N ALA A 83 0.96 2.67 12.29
CA ALA A 83 1.71 2.44 13.52
C ALA A 83 1.13 1.27 14.35
N GLY A 84 -0.21 1.20 14.47
CA GLY A 84 -0.87 0.10 15.18
C GLY A 84 -0.56 -1.26 14.57
N THR A 85 -0.69 -1.38 13.25
CA THR A 85 -0.40 -2.65 12.55
C THR A 85 1.09 -2.98 12.51
N GLY A 86 1.97 -1.97 12.53
CA GLY A 86 3.41 -2.17 12.73
C GLY A 86 3.74 -2.79 14.08
N CYS A 87 3.07 -2.35 15.16
CA CYS A 87 3.19 -2.98 16.47
C CYS A 87 2.72 -4.43 16.46
N MET A 88 1.59 -4.71 15.81
CA MET A 88 1.07 -6.08 15.67
C MET A 88 2.06 -6.99 14.94
N ALA A 89 2.68 -6.52 13.85
CA ALA A 89 3.66 -7.30 13.10
C ALA A 89 4.92 -7.63 13.89
N ALA A 90 5.40 -6.71 14.74
CA ALA A 90 6.52 -6.98 15.62
C ALA A 90 6.21 -8.09 16.62
N LEU A 91 5.03 -8.05 17.26
CA LEU A 91 4.60 -9.07 18.22
C LEU A 91 4.27 -10.42 17.57
N ASP A 92 3.73 -10.41 16.36
CA ASP A 92 3.48 -11.63 15.58
C ASP A 92 4.81 -12.30 15.19
N ALA A 93 5.82 -11.52 14.79
CA ALA A 93 7.15 -12.02 14.47
C ALA A 93 7.92 -12.52 15.70
N GLU A 94 7.85 -11.80 16.83
CA GLU A 94 8.45 -12.22 18.11
C GLU A 94 7.97 -13.62 18.50
N LYS A 95 6.64 -13.83 18.55
CA LYS A 95 6.05 -15.13 18.89
C LYS A 95 6.49 -16.25 17.96
N PHE A 96 6.58 -15.97 16.66
CA PHE A 96 7.02 -16.96 15.68
C PHE A 96 8.49 -17.36 15.86
N LEU A 97 9.35 -16.42 16.23
CA LEU A 97 10.75 -16.71 16.51
C LEU A 97 10.90 -17.47 17.84
N ASP A 98 10.13 -17.11 18.86
CA ASP A 98 10.11 -17.84 20.14
C ASP A 98 9.60 -19.28 19.98
N GLU A 99 8.62 -19.52 19.11
CA GLU A 99 8.12 -20.86 18.78
C GLU A 99 9.17 -21.75 18.06
N GLN A 100 10.25 -21.16 17.53
CA GLN A 100 11.32 -21.86 16.82
C GLN A 100 12.59 -22.09 17.67
N ALA A 101 12.66 -21.52 18.87
CA ALA A 101 13.78 -21.66 19.81
C ALA A 101 13.67 -22.93 20.67
#